data_AF-A0A8D2HHC6-F1
#
_entry.id   AF-A0A8D2HHC6-F1
#
_cell.length_a   1.000
_cell.length_b   1.000
_cell.length_c   1.000
_cell.angle_alpha   90.00
_cell.angle_beta   90.00
_cell.angle_gamma   90.00
#
_symmetry.space_group_name_H-M   'P 1'
#
loop_
_entity.id
_entity.type
_entity.pdbx_description
1 polymer ?
#
loop_
_entity_poly.entity_id
_entity_poly.type
_entity_poly.pdbx_seq_one_letter_code
_entity_poly.pdbx_strand_id
1 'polypeptide(L)'
;MEAREEKEAQVAAWLKKIFGDHPIPQYEVNPRTTEILYHLSERNKVRDRDVHLVIEDLKQKASEYESEGESKSRIMNEIIEVTKFFITRKYS
;
A
#
# COMPACT_ATOMS: atom_id res chain seq x y z
N MET A 1 -2.58 36.96 -9.85
CA MET A 1 -3.72 36.30 -10.54
C MET A 1 -3.37 34.84 -10.83
N GLU A 2 -2.14 34.56 -11.29
CA GLU A 2 -1.59 33.21 -11.58
C GLU A 2 -1.73 32.18 -10.44
N ALA A 3 -1.44 32.53 -9.18
CA ALA A 3 -1.47 31.59 -8.06
C ALA A 3 -2.87 31.00 -7.77
N ARG A 4 -3.94 31.63 -8.25
CA ARG A 4 -5.32 31.16 -8.04
C ARG A 4 -5.73 30.15 -9.11
N GLU A 5 -5.38 30.42 -10.37
CA GLU A 5 -5.60 29.51 -11.49
C GLU A 5 -4.82 28.20 -11.30
N GLU A 6 -3.61 28.28 -10.76
CA GLU A 6 -2.81 27.08 -10.47
C GLU A 6 -3.45 26.19 -9.38
N LYS A 7 -4.02 26.79 -8.33
CA LYS A 7 -4.78 26.04 -7.32
C LYS A 7 -6.04 25.39 -7.91
N GLU A 8 -6.77 26.10 -8.77
CA GLU A 8 -7.95 25.57 -9.44
C GLU A 8 -7.61 24.39 -10.35
N ALA A 9 -6.51 24.48 -11.10
CA ALA A 9 -6.00 23.39 -11.93
C ALA A 9 -5.59 22.16 -11.09
N GLN A 10 -4.91 22.36 -9.96
CA GLN A 10 -4.55 21.28 -9.05
C GLN A 10 -5.78 20.60 -8.44
N VAL A 11 -6.79 21.36 -8.04
CA VAL A 11 -8.05 20.83 -7.52
C VAL A 11 -8.79 20.02 -8.59
N ALA A 12 -8.86 20.52 -9.82
CA ALA A 12 -9.51 19.81 -10.92
C ALA A 12 -8.81 18.48 -11.24
N ALA A 13 -7.47 18.48 -11.30
CA ALA A 13 -6.68 17.26 -11.50
C ALA A 13 -6.86 16.26 -10.35
N TRP A 14 -6.89 16.74 -9.10
CA TRP A 14 -7.14 15.90 -7.93
C TRP A 14 -8.54 15.30 -7.93
N LEU A 15 -9.58 16.10 -8.23
CA LEU A 15 -10.96 15.62 -8.33
C LEU A 15 -11.09 14.55 -9.41
N LYS A 16 -10.46 14.75 -10.58
CA LYS A 16 -10.43 13.74 -11.65
C LYS A 16 -9.75 12.44 -11.20
N LYS A 17 -8.65 12.54 -10.44
CA LYS A 17 -7.97 11.36 -9.88
C LYS A 17 -8.85 10.60 -8.87
N ILE A 18 -9.56 11.31 -7.99
CA ILE A 18 -10.39 10.70 -6.95
C ILE A 18 -11.66 10.06 -7.51
N PHE A 19 -12.33 10.74 -8.44
CA PHE A 19 -13.59 10.24 -9.01
C PHE A 19 -13.36 9.22 -10.15
N GLY A 20 -12.20 9.26 -10.82
CA GLY A 20 -11.87 8.31 -11.89
C GLY A 20 -12.88 8.40 -13.04
N ASP A 21 -13.64 7.32 -13.24
CA ASP A 21 -14.72 7.24 -14.24
C ASP A 21 -16.08 7.74 -13.73
N HIS A 22 -16.19 8.07 -12.44
CA HIS A 22 -17.42 8.60 -11.88
C HIS A 22 -17.60 10.08 -12.26
N PRO A 23 -18.83 10.52 -12.56
CA PRO A 23 -19.09 11.92 -12.84
C PRO A 23 -18.82 12.77 -11.59
N ILE A 24 -18.02 13.83 -11.75
CA ILE A 24 -17.78 14.81 -10.68
C ILE A 24 -19.08 15.59 -10.46
N PRO A 25 -19.61 15.67 -9.22
CA PRO A 25 -20.80 16.46 -8.92
C PRO A 25 -20.60 17.92 -9.30
N GLN A 26 -21.64 18.58 -9.80
CA GLN A 26 -21.57 20.02 -10.02
C GLN A 26 -21.38 20.75 -8.69
N TYR A 27 -20.33 21.54 -8.58
CA TYR A 27 -20.03 22.35 -7.41
C TYR A 27 -19.85 23.81 -7.82
N GLU A 28 -20.20 24.71 -6.92
CA GLU A 28 -19.97 26.15 -7.15
C GLU A 28 -18.48 26.45 -6.95
N VAL A 29 -17.83 26.86 -8.05
CA VAL A 29 -16.41 27.24 -8.08
C VAL A 29 -16.24 28.64 -7.50
N ASN A 30 -16.43 28.76 -6.19
CA ASN A 30 -16.18 30.00 -5.46
C ASN A 30 -14.77 29.97 -4.83
N PRO A 31 -14.11 31.11 -4.60
CA PRO A 31 -12.75 31.14 -4.05
C PRO A 31 -12.61 30.38 -2.74
N ARG A 32 -13.65 30.38 -1.89
CA ARG A 32 -13.67 29.65 -0.62
C ARG A 32 -13.71 28.13 -0.84
N THR A 33 -14.51 27.66 -1.79
CA THR A 33 -14.66 26.26 -2.18
C THR A 33 -13.36 25.74 -2.78
N THR A 34 -12.74 26.50 -3.68
CA THR A 34 -11.43 26.16 -4.25
C THR A 34 -10.36 26.06 -3.16
N GLU A 35 -10.30 26.99 -2.21
CA GLU A 35 -9.33 26.97 -1.12
C GLU A 35 -9.55 25.74 -0.19
N ILE A 36 -10.80 25.43 0.14
CA ILE A 36 -11.15 24.24 0.93
C ILE A 36 -10.75 22.96 0.19
N LEU A 37 -11.07 22.84 -1.10
CA LEU A 37 -10.72 21.67 -1.91
C LEU A 37 -9.21 21.54 -2.11
N TYR A 38 -8.50 22.66 -2.23
CA TYR A 38 -7.05 22.68 -2.31
C TYR A 38 -6.41 22.12 -1.04
N HIS A 39 -6.82 22.62 0.13
CA HIS A 39 -6.33 22.08 1.41
C HIS A 39 -6.72 20.61 1.62
N LEU A 40 -7.91 20.19 1.18
CA LEU A 40 -8.31 18.79 1.18
C LEU A 40 -7.39 17.95 0.29
N SER A 41 -7.05 18.43 -0.91
CA SER A 41 -6.15 17.74 -1.83
C SER A 41 -4.74 17.56 -1.24
N GLU A 42 -4.22 18.58 -0.56
CA GLU A 42 -2.90 18.52 0.08
C GLU A 42 -2.88 17.51 1.23
N ARG A 43 -3.89 17.56 2.12
CA ARG A 43 -4.02 16.58 3.21
C ARG A 43 -4.24 15.16 2.67
N ASN A 44 -4.96 15.02 1.57
CA ASN A 44 -5.20 13.74 0.93
C ASN A 44 -3.88 13.18 0.37
N LYS A 45 -3.06 13.95 -0.36
CA LYS A 45 -1.76 13.53 -0.89
C LYS A 45 -0.81 13.03 0.21
N VAL A 46 -0.71 13.75 1.32
CA VAL A 46 0.16 13.38 2.46
C VAL A 46 -0.30 12.04 3.05
N ARG A 47 -1.60 11.92 3.33
CA ARG A 47 -2.17 10.70 3.91
C ARG A 47 -2.09 9.50 2.96
N ASP A 48 -2.30 9.71 1.67
CA ASP A 48 -2.22 8.65 0.65
C ASP A 48 -0.80 8.07 0.58
N ARG A 49 0.22 8.93 0.66
CA ARG A 49 1.63 8.52 0.71
C ARG A 49 1.94 7.74 1.99
N ASP A 50 1.51 8.24 3.15
CA ASP A 50 1.77 7.58 4.43
C ASP A 50 1.11 6.20 4.50
N VAL A 51 -0.13 6.08 4.00
CA VAL A 51 -0.84 4.80 3.91
C VAL A 51 -0.14 3.84 2.95
N HIS A 52 0.36 4.33 1.80
CA HIS A 52 1.11 3.48 0.87
C HIS A 52 2.37 2.90 1.51
N LEU A 53 3.14 3.74 2.20
CA LEU A 53 4.36 3.31 2.89
C LEU A 53 4.08 2.27 3.97
N VAL A 54 3.00 2.42 4.74
CA VAL A 54 2.61 1.42 5.76
C VAL A 54 2.17 0.11 5.10
N ILE A 55 1.45 0.17 3.98
CA ILE A 55 1.02 -1.04 3.25
C ILE A 55 2.23 -1.77 2.66
N GLU A 56 3.19 -1.06 2.08
CA GLU A 56 4.42 -1.65 1.55
C GLU A 56 5.27 -2.30 2.65
N ASP A 57 5.47 -1.61 3.78
CA ASP A 57 6.20 -2.17 4.93
C ASP A 57 5.53 -3.45 5.47
N LEU A 58 4.19 -3.44 5.60
CA LEU A 58 3.46 -4.62 6.07
C LEU A 58 3.53 -5.79 5.08
N LYS A 59 3.50 -5.52 3.76
CA LYS A 59 3.68 -6.56 2.75
C LYS A 59 5.08 -7.16 2.80
N GLN A 60 6.11 -6.33 2.95
CA GLN A 60 7.49 -6.81 3.06
C GLN A 60 7.64 -7.70 4.29
N LYS A 61 7.17 -7.25 5.46
CA LYS A 61 7.18 -8.05 6.69
C LYS A 61 6.46 -9.39 6.52
N ALA A 62 5.29 -9.40 5.89
CA ALA A 62 4.56 -10.64 5.64
C ALA A 62 5.37 -11.64 4.79
N SER A 63 6.05 -11.15 3.75
CA SER A 63 6.92 -11.98 2.90
C SER A 63 8.14 -12.52 3.66
N GLU A 64 8.74 -11.72 4.53
CA GLU A 64 9.85 -12.16 5.38
C GLU A 64 9.41 -13.28 6.34
N TYR A 65 8.27 -13.12 7.01
CA TYR A 65 7.72 -14.17 7.89
C TYR A 65 7.37 -15.46 7.14
N GLU A 66 6.83 -15.36 5.92
CA GLU A 66 6.54 -16.52 5.08
C GLU A 66 7.84 -17.27 4.72
N SER A 67 8.88 -16.55 4.28
CA SER A 67 10.18 -17.13 3.96
C SER A 67 10.85 -17.79 5.16
N GLU A 68 10.78 -17.17 6.34
CA GLU A 68 11.28 -17.78 7.58
C GLU A 68 10.52 -19.07 7.94
N GLY A 69 9.20 -19.08 7.75
CA GLY A 69 8.34 -20.25 7.98
C GLY A 69 8.70 -21.41 7.03
N GLU A 70 8.89 -21.11 5.75
CA GLU A 70 9.34 -22.07 4.75
C GLU A 70 10.73 -22.62 5.07
N SER A 71 11.68 -21.75 5.43
CA SER A 71 13.04 -22.17 5.79
C SER A 71 13.06 -23.09 7.00
N LYS A 72 12.30 -22.76 8.06
CA LYS A 72 12.17 -23.61 9.24
C LYS A 72 11.55 -24.96 8.90
N SER A 73 10.50 -24.97 8.08
CA SER A 73 9.83 -26.20 7.64
C SER A 73 10.77 -27.09 6.81
N ARG A 74 11.59 -26.49 5.95
CA ARG A 74 12.58 -27.21 5.14
C ARG A 74 13.61 -27.91 6.00
N ILE A 75 14.20 -27.19 6.97
CA ILE A 75 15.20 -27.76 7.89
C ILE A 75 14.57 -28.89 8.73
N MET A 76 13.35 -28.68 9.24
CA MET A 76 12.64 -29.70 10.01
C MET A 76 12.42 -30.97 9.20
N ASN A 77 11.99 -30.85 7.94
CA ASN A 77 11.81 -31.98 7.04
C ASN A 77 13.13 -32.72 6.76
N GLU A 78 14.22 -32.00 6.54
CA GLU A 78 15.54 -32.60 6.33
C GLU A 78 15.98 -33.43 7.55
N ILE A 79 15.82 -32.89 8.77
CA ILE A 79 16.13 -33.62 10.01
C ILE A 79 15.27 -34.87 10.15
N ILE A 80 13.98 -34.79 9.83
CA ILE A 80 13.06 -35.92 9.86
C ILE A 80 13.53 -37.02 8.90
N GLU A 81 13.88 -36.67 7.66
CA GLU A 81 14.35 -37.64 6.67
C GLU A 81 15.67 -38.30 7.08
N VAL A 82 16.62 -37.51 7.60
CA VAL A 82 17.88 -38.04 8.13
C VAL A 82 17.62 -39.01 9.29
N THR A 83 16.72 -38.64 10.21
CA THR A 83 16.38 -39.48 11.37
C THR A 83 15.71 -40.78 10.93
N LYS A 84 14.75 -40.72 10.00
CA LYS A 84 14.13 -41.91 9.41
C LYS A 84 15.17 -42.82 8.77
N PHE A 85 16.10 -42.28 7.98
CA PHE A 85 17.17 -43.06 7.35
C PHE A 85 18.01 -43.83 8.39
N PHE A 86 18.43 -43.16 9.46
CA PHE A 86 19.21 -43.81 10.52
C PHE A 86 18.42 -44.87 11.29
N ILE A 87 17.13 -44.62 11.57
CA ILE A 87 16.27 -45.61 12.22
C ILE A 87 16.09 -46.82 11.32
N THR A 88 15.67 -46.64 10.06
CA THR A 88 15.49 -47.75 9.11
C THR A 88 16.76 -48.58 8.94
N ARG A 89 17.94 -47.94 8.88
CA ARG A 89 19.22 -48.64 8.76
C ARG A 89 19.66 -49.36 10.05
N LYS A 90 19.22 -48.90 11.22
CA LYS A 90 19.54 -49.51 12.52
C LYS A 90 18.67 -50.72 12.84
N TYR A 91 17.49 -50.81 12.25
CA TYR A 91 16.50 -51.87 12.50
C TYR A 91 16.21 -52.76 11.27
N SER A 92 17.04 -52.67 10.22
CA SER A 92 17.06 -53.57 9.06
C SER A 92 18.26 -54.50 9.10
#